data_AF-A0A9D9IMU9-F1
#
_entry.id   AF-A0A9D9IMU9-F1
#
_cell.length_a   1.000
_cell.length_b   1.000
_cell.length_c   1.000
_cell.angle_alpha   90.00
_cell.angle_beta   90.00
_cell.angle_gamma   90.00
#
_symmetry.space_group_name_H-M   'P 1'
#
loop_
_entity.id
_entity.type
_entity.pdbx_description
1 polymer ?
#
loop_
_entity_poly.entity_id
_entity_poly.type
_entity_poly.pdbx_seq_one_letter_code
_entity_poly.pdbx_strand_id
1 'polypeptide(L)'
;MIRRTTKAMAVIVLAILAAVSCKEDETSASYPSLNGYVKFNLERYIAQNTTVTMEAEGAVHPEGGEIKYSWSITPSEDDSSDDDDEEDQTNILEYSFGDKLDTYTVTCAASASGYSSISATRYTTVVAGGVDGNGSIKGVDLTGCQTYTDTRDGKEYYYTTIGGLYWFVHNLAYKTDEGSAPFYNAEVMADVFGRYYSYEAAETACPDGWRLPTAEEWDNAFKDAKSGDLMADITFNDENEMWEFWPDVKITNSTKFNAIPAGFANLMDGTFTDAYDRAVFWISNDSQDGNVEYRYIVDDRAEIFSQSGDRQSFGASVRCVR
;
A
#
# COMPACT_ATOMS: atom_id res chain seq x y z
N MET A 1 31.20 0.61 9.85
CA MET A 1 30.19 1.08 10.81
C MET A 1 29.90 2.56 10.52
N ILE A 2 29.22 2.82 9.41
CA ILE A 2 28.69 4.15 9.07
C ILE A 2 27.20 3.99 9.22
N ARG A 3 26.71 4.18 10.44
CA ARG A 3 25.28 4.36 10.70
C ARG A 3 24.91 5.71 10.09
N ARG A 4 24.31 5.69 8.92
CA ARG A 4 23.57 6.83 8.38
C ARG A 4 22.10 6.45 8.47
N THR A 5 21.47 7.03 9.49
CA THR A 5 20.05 7.39 9.58
C THR A 5 19.18 6.82 8.47
N THR A 6 18.35 5.85 8.86
CA THR A 6 17.05 5.55 8.25
C THR A 6 16.48 6.85 7.72
N LYS A 7 16.40 7.01 6.40
CA LYS A 7 15.45 7.97 5.84
C LYS A 7 14.07 7.36 6.06
N ALA A 8 13.60 7.40 7.30
CA ALA A 8 12.18 7.63 7.50
C ALA A 8 11.94 8.94 6.76
N MET A 9 11.39 8.85 5.55
CA MET A 9 11.03 10.01 4.78
C MET A 9 10.04 10.77 5.65
N ALA A 10 10.53 11.87 6.22
CA ALA A 10 9.66 12.92 6.67
C ALA A 10 8.88 13.33 5.43
N VAL A 11 7.62 12.92 5.36
CA VAL A 11 6.62 13.68 4.61
C VAL A 11 6.84 15.11 5.07
N ILE A 12 7.38 15.96 4.18
CA ILE A 12 7.39 17.38 4.44
C ILE A 12 5.92 17.77 4.36
N VAL A 13 5.24 17.64 5.50
CA VAL A 13 3.97 18.28 5.78
C VAL A 13 4.29 19.75 5.79
N LEU A 14 4.26 20.36 4.61
CA LEU A 14 3.99 21.78 4.52
C LEU A 14 2.58 21.95 5.05
N ALA A 15 2.50 22.13 6.36
CA ALA A 15 1.37 22.80 6.96
C ALA A 15 1.32 24.15 6.25
N ILE A 16 0.46 24.27 5.25
CA ILE A 16 0.02 25.56 4.76
C ILE A 16 -0.79 26.14 5.91
N LEU A 17 -0.08 26.70 6.89
CA LEU A 17 -0.63 27.75 7.72
C LEU A 17 -1.03 28.82 6.72
N ALA A 18 -2.34 29.00 6.52
CA ALA A 18 -2.87 30.18 5.87
C ALA A 18 -2.24 31.39 6.58
N ALA A 19 -1.19 31.95 5.98
CA ALA A 19 -0.50 33.09 6.50
C ALA A 19 -1.40 34.30 6.26
N VAL A 20 -2.32 34.54 7.20
CA VAL A 20 -2.95 35.84 7.34
C VAL A 20 -1.82 36.85 7.48
N SER A 21 -1.72 37.73 6.49
CA SER A 21 -0.75 38.81 6.44
C SER A 21 -0.81 39.61 7.75
N CYS A 22 0.19 39.43 8.61
CA CYS A 22 0.32 40.15 9.86
C CYS A 22 0.62 41.62 9.58
N LYS A 23 -0.35 42.50 9.85
CA LYS A 23 -0.06 43.81 10.41
C LYS A 23 -0.15 43.68 11.93
N GLU A 24 0.94 44.06 12.59
CA GLU A 24 1.07 44.08 14.05
C GLU A 24 -0.07 44.88 14.69
N ASP A 25 -0.84 44.20 15.55
CA ASP A 25 -1.39 44.74 16.78
C ASP A 25 -1.69 43.55 17.70
N GLU A 26 -0.79 43.30 18.66
CA GLU A 26 -0.97 42.25 19.66
C GLU A 26 -2.02 42.64 20.70
N THR A 27 -3.22 42.09 20.51
CA THR A 27 -3.94 41.44 21.61
C THR A 27 -4.26 40.04 21.12
N SER A 28 -3.56 39.02 21.60
CA SER A 28 -3.93 37.63 21.32
C SER A 28 -5.21 37.32 22.10
N ALA A 29 -6.35 37.65 21.51
CA ALA A 29 -7.65 37.21 22.00
C ALA A 29 -7.64 35.67 21.97
N SER A 30 -7.47 35.04 23.13
CA SER A 30 -7.63 33.59 23.27
C SER A 30 -9.12 33.29 23.17
N TYR A 31 -9.57 32.89 21.98
CA TYR A 31 -10.94 32.44 21.78
C TYR A 31 -11.13 31.07 22.45
N PRO A 32 -12.28 30.82 23.09
CA PRO A 32 -12.64 29.47 23.53
C PRO A 32 -12.64 28.51 22.34
N SER A 33 -12.32 27.24 22.54
CA SER A 33 -12.37 26.23 21.47
C SER A 33 -13.74 25.56 21.40
N LEU A 34 -14.08 25.04 20.21
CA LEU A 34 -15.15 24.04 20.09
C LEU A 34 -14.84 22.81 20.95
N ASN A 35 -15.89 22.15 21.45
CA ASN A 35 -15.76 20.87 22.14
C ASN A 35 -15.68 19.72 21.12
N GLY A 36 -15.14 18.58 21.56
CA GLY A 36 -15.08 17.36 20.76
C GLY A 36 -13.91 17.35 19.78
N TYR A 37 -14.12 16.76 18.60
CA TYR A 37 -13.12 16.58 17.56
C TYR A 37 -13.81 16.50 16.19
N VAL A 38 -13.09 16.83 15.11
CA VAL A 38 -13.56 16.48 13.77
C VAL A 38 -13.09 15.05 13.45
N LYS A 39 -13.97 14.24 12.89
CA LYS A 39 -13.65 12.94 12.33
C LYS A 39 -14.43 12.74 11.05
N PHE A 40 -13.78 12.13 10.06
CA PHE A 40 -14.40 11.62 8.85
C PHE A 40 -13.61 10.39 8.38
N ASN A 41 -14.25 9.59 7.54
CA ASN A 41 -13.66 8.38 6.97
C ASN A 41 -13.15 8.65 5.56
N LEU A 42 -11.96 8.14 5.26
CA LEU A 42 -11.35 8.15 3.95
C LEU A 42 -10.42 6.94 3.89
N GLU A 43 -10.59 6.09 2.88
CA GLU A 43 -9.72 4.92 2.69
C GLU A 43 -8.31 5.36 2.32
N ARG A 44 -7.30 4.62 2.80
CA ARG A 44 -5.89 4.96 2.56
C ARG A 44 -5.48 4.82 1.09
N TYR A 45 -6.11 3.91 0.36
CA TYR A 45 -5.92 3.73 -1.08
C TYR A 45 -7.27 3.56 -1.75
N ILE A 46 -7.43 4.19 -2.90
CA ILE A 46 -8.64 4.12 -3.72
C ILE A 46 -8.25 3.87 -5.17
N ALA A 47 -9.16 3.28 -5.94
CA ALA A 47 -8.97 3.13 -7.38
C ALA A 47 -9.09 4.48 -8.09
N GLN A 48 -8.52 4.57 -9.29
CA GLN A 48 -8.77 5.68 -10.21
C GLN A 48 -10.26 5.90 -10.46
N ASN A 49 -10.66 7.15 -10.69
CA ASN A 49 -12.02 7.56 -11.03
C ASN A 49 -13.05 7.14 -9.95
N THR A 50 -12.67 7.23 -8.67
CA THR A 50 -13.52 6.90 -7.53
C THR A 50 -14.16 8.15 -6.95
N THR A 51 -15.49 8.16 -6.82
CA THR A 51 -16.20 9.18 -6.04
C THR A 51 -16.39 8.72 -4.61
N VAL A 52 -16.03 9.57 -3.65
CA VAL A 52 -16.15 9.31 -2.22
C VAL A 52 -17.02 10.40 -1.57
N THR A 53 -18.00 9.97 -0.77
CA THR A 53 -18.75 10.85 0.12
C THR A 53 -18.14 10.79 1.53
N MET A 54 -17.66 11.94 2.02
CA MET A 54 -17.08 12.11 3.35
C MET A 54 -18.05 12.89 4.23
N GLU A 55 -18.29 12.41 5.44
CA GLU A 55 -19.11 13.10 6.44
C GLU A 55 -18.29 13.39 7.69
N ALA A 56 -18.23 14.66 8.07
CA ALA A 56 -17.60 15.15 9.27
C ALA A 56 -18.55 15.04 10.47
N GLU A 57 -18.04 14.46 11.56
CA GLU A 57 -18.75 14.25 12.82
C GLU A 57 -17.89 14.70 14.02
N GLY A 58 -18.55 14.86 15.17
CA GLY A 58 -17.91 14.97 16.50
C GLY A 58 -17.65 16.38 17.02
N ALA A 59 -17.74 17.42 16.19
CA ALA A 59 -17.63 18.81 16.63
C ALA A 59 -18.88 19.24 17.39
N VAL A 60 -18.71 19.90 18.54
CA VAL A 60 -19.83 20.36 19.39
C VAL A 60 -19.61 21.81 19.81
N HIS A 61 -20.62 22.65 19.57
CA HIS A 61 -20.62 24.03 20.02
C HIS A 61 -20.89 24.07 21.54
N PRO A 62 -20.02 24.68 22.37
CA PRO A 62 -20.19 24.66 23.84
C PRO A 62 -21.53 25.24 24.31
N GLU A 63 -22.05 26.26 23.61
CA GLU A 63 -23.33 26.92 23.91
C GLU A 63 -24.47 26.52 22.95
N GLY A 64 -24.29 25.49 22.11
CA GLY A 64 -25.32 25.03 21.16
C GLY A 64 -25.56 25.94 19.95
N GLY A 65 -24.62 26.82 19.62
CA GLY A 65 -24.63 27.62 18.40
C GLY A 65 -24.31 26.80 17.14
N GLU A 66 -24.45 27.44 15.98
CA GLU A 66 -24.20 26.85 14.67
C GLU A 66 -22.71 26.53 14.46
N ILE A 67 -22.42 25.37 13.88
CA ILE A 67 -21.09 24.95 13.46
C ILE A 67 -21.07 24.90 11.92
N LYS A 68 -20.05 25.52 11.34
CA LYS A 68 -19.80 25.55 9.90
C LYS A 68 -18.57 24.70 9.60
N TYR A 69 -18.60 24.00 8.47
CA TYR A 69 -17.52 23.14 8.03
C TYR A 69 -16.87 23.70 6.77
N SER A 70 -15.56 23.49 6.62
CA SER A 70 -14.85 23.75 5.38
C SER A 70 -13.93 22.58 5.06
N TRP A 71 -13.75 22.31 3.77
CA TRP A 71 -12.95 21.21 3.29
C TRP A 71 -11.82 21.73 2.40
N SER A 72 -10.68 21.05 2.41
CA SER A 72 -9.55 21.35 1.54
C SER A 72 -8.92 20.04 1.08
N ILE A 73 -8.69 19.94 -0.23
CA ILE A 73 -8.08 18.77 -0.87
C ILE A 73 -6.86 19.24 -1.67
N THR A 74 -5.72 18.59 -1.43
CA THR A 74 -4.46 18.89 -2.12
C THR A 74 -3.79 17.60 -2.60
N PRO A 75 -3.40 17.48 -3.88
CA PRO A 75 -3.64 18.46 -4.95
C PRO A 75 -5.14 18.55 -5.29
N SER A 76 -5.59 19.71 -5.80
CA SER A 76 -6.93 19.82 -6.39
C SER A 76 -6.91 19.21 -7.80
N GLU A 77 -7.99 18.53 -8.18
CA GLU A 77 -8.18 18.09 -9.57
C GLU A 77 -8.80 19.17 -10.46
N ASP A 78 -9.50 20.12 -9.84
CA ASP A 78 -9.98 21.32 -10.51
C ASP A 78 -8.84 22.35 -10.57
N ASP A 79 -8.35 22.58 -11.79
CA ASP A 79 -7.49 23.72 -12.18
C ASP A 79 -8.31 25.01 -12.38
N SER A 80 -9.64 24.97 -12.18
CA SER A 80 -10.49 26.17 -12.23
C SER A 80 -10.29 26.99 -10.96
N SER A 81 -9.50 28.04 -11.10
CA SER A 81 -9.36 29.18 -10.23
C SER A 81 -10.65 30.01 -10.07
N ASP A 82 -11.82 29.38 -10.02
CA ASP A 82 -13.06 30.08 -9.76
C ASP A 82 -13.28 30.10 -8.25
N ASP A 83 -12.54 31.04 -7.64
CA ASP A 83 -12.99 31.77 -6.45
C ASP A 83 -14.47 32.17 -6.67
N ASP A 84 -15.34 31.94 -5.67
CA ASP A 84 -16.71 32.48 -5.55
C ASP A 84 -17.92 31.58 -5.89
N ASP A 85 -17.87 30.26 -5.68
CA ASP A 85 -19.09 29.53 -5.33
C ASP A 85 -19.15 29.40 -3.80
N GLU A 86 -20.28 29.75 -3.18
CA GLU A 86 -20.53 29.57 -1.75
C GLU A 86 -20.23 28.10 -1.39
N GLU A 87 -19.00 27.79 -0.96
CA GLU A 87 -18.62 26.45 -0.51
C GLU A 87 -19.64 26.05 0.53
N ASP A 88 -20.48 25.08 0.18
CA ASP A 88 -21.50 24.52 1.05
C ASP A 88 -20.81 24.18 2.37
N GLN A 89 -21.06 25.01 3.41
CA GLN A 89 -20.40 24.91 4.72
C GLN A 89 -20.94 23.73 5.54
N THR A 90 -21.23 22.65 4.83
CA THR A 90 -21.89 21.45 5.29
C THR A 90 -20.85 20.46 5.76
N ASN A 91 -21.28 19.60 6.68
CA ASN A 91 -20.43 18.54 7.18
C ASN A 91 -20.25 17.40 6.15
N ILE A 92 -20.77 17.50 4.93
CA ILE A 92 -20.68 16.45 3.91
C ILE A 92 -19.92 17.00 2.69
N LEU A 93 -18.96 16.23 2.20
CA LEU A 93 -18.27 16.49 0.94
C LEU A 93 -18.35 15.25 0.04
N GLU A 94 -18.89 15.41 -1.16
CA GLU A 94 -18.74 14.43 -2.23
C GLU A 94 -17.60 14.89 -3.15
N TYR A 95 -16.58 14.05 -3.32
CA TYR A 95 -15.42 14.38 -4.16
C TYR A 95 -15.06 13.21 -5.08
N SER A 96 -14.80 13.52 -6.34
CA SER A 96 -14.35 12.55 -7.34
C SER A 96 -12.84 12.63 -7.51
N PHE A 97 -12.15 11.54 -7.18
CA PHE A 97 -10.73 11.37 -7.46
C PHE A 97 -10.59 10.74 -8.85
N GLY A 98 -9.91 11.42 -9.76
CA GLY A 98 -9.70 11.07 -11.15
C GLY A 98 -8.66 9.97 -11.34
N ASP A 99 -7.97 10.01 -12.48
CA ASP A 99 -7.02 8.97 -12.90
C ASP A 99 -5.57 9.23 -12.50
N LYS A 100 -5.27 10.42 -11.96
CA LYS A 100 -3.92 10.77 -11.54
C LYS A 100 -3.48 9.93 -10.34
N LEU A 101 -2.40 9.18 -10.50
CA LEU A 101 -1.79 8.37 -9.45
C LEU A 101 -1.02 9.26 -8.46
N ASP A 102 -1.71 9.77 -7.45
CA ASP A 102 -1.14 10.72 -6.49
C ASP A 102 -1.67 10.47 -5.07
N THR A 103 -1.04 11.09 -4.08
CA THR A 103 -1.52 11.12 -2.70
C THR A 103 -2.20 12.45 -2.41
N TYR A 104 -3.48 12.36 -2.05
CA TYR A 104 -4.33 13.49 -1.71
C TYR A 104 -4.38 13.66 -0.19
N THR A 105 -4.18 14.91 0.24
CA THR A 105 -4.41 15.35 1.62
C THR A 105 -5.79 15.98 1.68
N VAL A 106 -6.68 15.41 2.49
CA VAL A 106 -8.02 15.95 2.74
C VAL A 106 -8.08 16.49 4.15
N THR A 107 -8.44 17.76 4.32
CA THR A 107 -8.62 18.39 5.63
C THR A 107 -10.04 18.91 5.75
N CYS A 108 -10.70 18.60 6.88
CA CYS A 108 -11.98 19.17 7.27
C CYS A 108 -11.79 20.01 8.53
N ALA A 109 -12.25 21.26 8.52
CA ALA A 109 -12.26 22.13 9.68
C ALA A 109 -13.70 22.45 10.09
N ALA A 110 -13.99 22.37 11.39
CA ALA A 110 -15.21 22.86 12.00
C ALA A 110 -14.95 24.19 12.69
N SER A 111 -15.83 25.17 12.49
CA SER A 111 -15.68 26.54 12.99
C SER A 111 -17.02 27.08 13.52
N ALA A 112 -16.93 28.01 14.46
CA ALA A 112 -18.07 28.76 14.98
C ALA A 112 -17.64 30.19 15.35
N SER A 113 -18.55 31.15 15.24
CA SER A 113 -18.26 32.56 15.54
C SER A 113 -17.83 32.74 16.99
N GLY A 114 -16.68 33.38 17.21
CA GLY A 114 -16.13 33.57 18.55
C GLY A 114 -15.45 32.34 19.16
N TYR A 115 -15.25 31.26 18.38
CA TYR A 115 -14.52 30.07 18.82
C TYR A 115 -13.32 29.78 17.91
N SER A 116 -12.27 29.22 18.51
CA SER A 116 -11.17 28.59 17.77
C SER A 116 -11.68 27.33 17.06
N SER A 117 -11.25 27.13 15.81
CA SER A 117 -11.61 25.95 15.01
C SER A 117 -10.91 24.67 15.49
N ILE A 118 -11.51 23.54 15.14
CA ILE A 118 -10.92 22.21 15.28
C ILE A 118 -10.93 21.53 13.91
N SER A 119 -9.96 20.68 13.62
CA SER A 119 -9.85 20.05 12.30
C SER A 119 -9.36 18.61 12.38
N ALA A 120 -9.56 17.89 11.28
CA ALA A 120 -8.95 16.59 11.03
C ALA A 120 -8.39 16.55 9.62
N THR A 121 -7.29 15.82 9.47
CA THR A 121 -6.66 15.55 8.18
C THR A 121 -6.62 14.05 7.95
N ARG A 122 -6.85 13.63 6.71
CA ARG A 122 -6.71 12.26 6.22
C ARG A 122 -5.96 12.27 4.90
N TYR A 123 -5.43 11.12 4.53
CA TYR A 123 -4.69 10.92 3.30
C TYR A 123 -5.29 9.75 2.54
N THR A 124 -5.39 9.88 1.23
CA THR A 124 -5.68 8.76 0.33
C THR A 124 -4.71 8.79 -0.83
N THR A 125 -4.31 7.63 -1.31
CA THR A 125 -3.48 7.49 -2.49
C THR A 125 -4.29 6.82 -3.59
N VAL A 126 -4.43 7.50 -4.73
CA VAL A 126 -5.04 6.91 -5.93
C VAL A 126 -4.06 5.93 -6.54
N VAL A 127 -4.53 4.71 -6.78
CA VAL A 127 -3.73 3.61 -7.32
C VAL A 127 -4.43 2.92 -8.49
N ALA A 128 -3.64 2.29 -9.35
CA ALA A 128 -4.10 1.46 -10.45
C ALA A 128 -3.59 0.03 -10.26
N GLY A 129 -4.48 -0.95 -10.43
CA GLY A 129 -4.09 -2.36 -10.45
C GLY A 129 -3.34 -2.74 -11.73
N GLY A 130 -2.61 -3.85 -11.67
CA GLY A 130 -1.90 -4.42 -12.81
C GLY A 130 -0.39 -4.29 -12.72
N VAL A 131 0.29 -5.19 -13.43
CA VAL A 131 1.76 -5.30 -13.50
C VAL A 131 2.30 -5.14 -14.93
N ASP A 132 1.43 -4.80 -15.86
CA ASP A 132 1.68 -4.69 -17.31
C ASP A 132 2.31 -3.35 -17.74
N GLY A 133 2.72 -2.54 -16.76
CA GLY A 133 3.28 -1.21 -16.96
C GLY A 133 2.25 -0.07 -16.95
N ASN A 134 0.95 -0.39 -16.91
CA ASN A 134 -0.13 0.61 -16.80
C ASN A 134 -0.62 0.80 -15.36
N GLY A 135 -0.26 -0.10 -14.45
CA GLY A 135 -0.63 -0.03 -13.04
C GLY A 135 0.28 0.87 -12.19
N SER A 136 0.00 0.89 -10.89
CA SER A 136 0.77 1.60 -9.87
C SER A 136 2.17 1.05 -9.69
N ILE A 137 2.41 -0.23 -10.00
CA ILE A 137 3.78 -0.76 -10.05
C ILE A 137 4.29 -0.88 -11.47
N LYS A 138 5.49 -0.37 -11.70
CA LYS A 138 6.21 -0.48 -12.99
C LYS A 138 7.55 -1.15 -12.77
N GLY A 139 8.10 -1.77 -13.81
CA GLY A 139 9.41 -2.45 -13.75
C GLY A 139 9.35 -3.98 -13.61
N VAL A 140 8.15 -4.56 -13.58
CA VAL A 140 7.96 -6.01 -13.71
C VAL A 140 8.30 -6.42 -15.16
N ASP A 141 9.31 -7.29 -15.33
CA ASP A 141 9.69 -7.83 -16.63
C ASP A 141 8.77 -8.99 -17.01
N LEU A 142 7.86 -8.72 -17.96
CA LEU A 142 6.94 -9.70 -18.54
C LEU A 142 7.44 -10.27 -19.86
N THR A 143 8.68 -9.98 -20.27
CA THR A 143 9.21 -10.36 -21.58
C THR A 143 9.25 -11.88 -21.76
N GLY A 144 8.45 -12.37 -22.71
CA GLY A 144 8.34 -13.81 -23.01
C GLY A 144 7.55 -14.60 -21.97
N CYS A 145 6.81 -13.94 -21.08
CA CYS A 145 5.84 -14.59 -20.21
C CYS A 145 4.62 -15.09 -21.01
N GLN A 146 3.99 -16.14 -20.49
CA GLN A 146 2.68 -16.61 -20.89
C GLN A 146 1.64 -16.12 -19.87
N THR A 147 0.36 -16.16 -20.23
CA THR A 147 -0.73 -15.78 -19.32
C THR A 147 -1.56 -16.99 -18.89
N TYR A 148 -2.08 -16.93 -17.67
CA TYR A 148 -3.03 -17.87 -17.09
C TYR A 148 -4.16 -17.09 -16.44
N THR A 149 -5.40 -17.33 -16.85
CA THR A 149 -6.59 -16.76 -16.20
C THR A 149 -7.08 -17.71 -15.12
N ASP A 150 -7.12 -17.26 -13.87
CA ASP A 150 -7.70 -17.99 -12.77
C ASP A 150 -9.23 -18.00 -12.91
N THR A 151 -9.82 -19.17 -13.10
CA THR A 151 -11.27 -19.29 -13.34
C THR A 151 -12.12 -18.99 -12.11
N ARG A 152 -11.51 -18.90 -10.91
CA ARG A 152 -12.22 -18.66 -9.66
C ARG A 152 -12.59 -17.19 -9.46
N ASP A 153 -11.74 -16.26 -9.94
CA ASP A 153 -11.92 -14.81 -9.78
C ASP A 153 -11.73 -14.00 -11.07
N GLY A 154 -11.33 -14.64 -12.17
CA GLY A 154 -11.09 -14.00 -13.46
C GLY A 154 -9.76 -13.25 -13.56
N LYS A 155 -8.90 -13.29 -12.53
CA LYS A 155 -7.62 -12.59 -12.55
C LYS A 155 -6.66 -13.25 -13.52
N GLU A 156 -5.93 -12.43 -14.28
CA GLU A 156 -4.87 -12.88 -15.17
C GLU A 156 -3.53 -12.85 -14.44
N TYR A 157 -2.79 -13.95 -14.54
CA TYR A 157 -1.45 -14.10 -13.99
C TYR A 157 -0.46 -14.37 -15.11
N TYR A 158 0.71 -13.73 -15.02
CA TYR A 158 1.83 -14.00 -15.92
C TYR A 158 2.71 -15.09 -15.32
N TYR A 159 3.21 -15.98 -16.19
CA TYR A 159 4.13 -17.03 -15.79
C TYR A 159 5.24 -17.28 -16.81
N THR A 160 6.38 -17.77 -16.31
CA THR A 160 7.51 -18.17 -17.15
C THR A 160 8.22 -19.38 -16.57
N THR A 161 9.20 -19.91 -17.30
CA THR A 161 9.98 -21.06 -16.83
C THR A 161 11.16 -20.60 -15.97
N ILE A 162 11.20 -21.05 -14.71
CA ILE A 162 12.31 -20.83 -13.76
C ILE A 162 12.63 -22.18 -13.11
N GLY A 163 13.91 -22.58 -13.11
CA GLY A 163 14.32 -23.86 -12.51
C GLY A 163 13.68 -25.12 -13.11
N GLY A 164 13.12 -25.04 -14.32
CA GLY A 164 12.42 -26.15 -14.97
C GLY A 164 10.93 -26.29 -14.65
N LEU A 165 10.37 -25.41 -13.81
CA LEU A 165 8.94 -25.31 -13.52
C LEU A 165 8.35 -24.04 -14.13
N TYR A 166 7.03 -23.98 -14.27
CA TYR A 166 6.34 -22.73 -14.54
C TYR A 166 6.07 -21.99 -13.23
N TRP A 167 6.49 -20.73 -13.14
CA TRP A 167 6.33 -19.87 -11.97
C TRP A 167 5.49 -18.64 -12.31
N PHE A 168 4.57 -18.28 -11.42
CA PHE A 168 3.98 -16.94 -11.43
C PHE A 168 5.06 -15.87 -11.18
N VAL A 169 5.06 -14.83 -12.03
CA VAL A 169 6.05 -13.75 -11.98
C VAL A 169 5.53 -12.49 -11.26
N HIS A 170 4.35 -12.53 -10.66
CA HIS A 170 3.93 -11.55 -9.67
C HIS A 170 3.16 -12.26 -8.54
N ASN A 171 2.95 -11.54 -7.43
CA ASN A 171 2.29 -12.10 -6.25
C ASN A 171 0.84 -12.49 -6.57
N LEU A 172 0.38 -13.61 -6.01
CA LEU A 172 -1.00 -14.06 -6.13
C LEU A 172 -1.97 -13.06 -5.45
N ALA A 173 -3.10 -12.78 -6.09
CA ALA A 173 -4.10 -11.80 -5.61
C ALA A 173 -5.49 -12.44 -5.33
N TYR A 174 -5.57 -13.77 -5.32
CA TYR A 174 -6.78 -14.52 -5.06
C TYR A 174 -7.32 -14.29 -3.63
N LYS A 175 -8.59 -13.90 -3.51
CA LYS A 175 -9.23 -13.67 -2.21
C LYS A 175 -9.76 -14.99 -1.65
N THR A 176 -9.16 -15.48 -0.57
CA THR A 176 -9.69 -16.59 0.21
C THR A 176 -10.81 -16.13 1.15
N ASP A 177 -11.65 -17.06 1.62
CA ASP A 177 -12.71 -16.76 2.59
C ASP A 177 -12.15 -16.21 3.91
N GLU A 178 -11.02 -16.77 4.36
CA GLU A 178 -10.29 -16.37 5.57
C GLU A 178 -8.78 -16.40 5.34
N GLY A 179 -8.03 -15.71 6.18
CA GLY A 179 -6.56 -15.78 6.19
C GLY A 179 -5.88 -15.09 5.00
N SER A 180 -6.55 -14.19 4.28
CA SER A 180 -5.89 -13.32 3.30
C SER A 180 -6.28 -11.86 3.48
N ALA A 181 -5.32 -10.96 3.28
CA ALA A 181 -5.53 -9.52 3.34
C ALA A 181 -4.73 -8.81 2.24
N PRO A 182 -5.27 -7.76 1.62
CA PRO A 182 -4.50 -6.87 0.78
C PRO A 182 -3.73 -5.85 1.65
N PHE A 183 -2.76 -5.15 1.07
CA PHE A 183 -1.97 -4.16 1.80
C PHE A 183 -2.84 -3.08 2.44
N TYR A 184 -2.64 -2.82 3.73
CA TYR A 184 -3.46 -1.91 4.55
C TYR A 184 -4.99 -2.18 4.50
N ASN A 185 -5.40 -3.40 4.19
CA ASN A 185 -6.80 -3.80 4.00
C ASN A 185 -7.54 -3.01 2.91
N ALA A 186 -6.82 -2.36 1.99
CA ALA A 186 -7.41 -1.71 0.83
C ALA A 186 -7.51 -2.70 -0.34
N GLU A 187 -8.72 -3.08 -0.75
CA GLU A 187 -8.92 -4.14 -1.76
C GLU A 187 -8.27 -3.81 -3.11
N VAL A 188 -8.18 -2.53 -3.49
CA VAL A 188 -7.48 -2.09 -4.71
C VAL A 188 -6.00 -2.48 -4.70
N MET A 189 -5.36 -2.56 -3.52
CA MET A 189 -3.95 -2.96 -3.41
C MET A 189 -3.72 -4.45 -3.69
N ALA A 190 -4.76 -5.29 -3.72
CA ALA A 190 -4.64 -6.68 -4.12
C ALA A 190 -4.10 -6.80 -5.55
N ASP A 191 -4.52 -5.91 -6.45
CA ASP A 191 -4.07 -5.89 -7.85
C ASP A 191 -2.76 -5.14 -8.05
N VAL A 192 -2.19 -4.56 -6.98
CA VAL A 192 -0.91 -3.86 -7.00
C VAL A 192 0.20 -4.73 -6.42
N PHE A 193 0.03 -5.21 -5.18
CA PHE A 193 1.06 -5.99 -4.47
C PHE A 193 0.71 -7.48 -4.33
N GLY A 194 -0.47 -7.90 -4.80
CA GLY A 194 -1.03 -9.20 -4.41
C GLY A 194 -1.63 -9.15 -3.01
N ARG A 195 -1.84 -10.33 -2.42
CA ARG A 195 -2.32 -10.47 -1.04
C ARG A 195 -1.26 -11.12 -0.16
N TYR A 196 -1.38 -10.86 1.14
CA TYR A 196 -0.70 -11.59 2.20
C TYR A 196 -1.61 -12.71 2.64
N TYR A 197 -1.09 -13.93 2.68
CA TYR A 197 -1.84 -15.12 3.08
C TYR A 197 -1.24 -15.65 4.37
N SER A 198 -2.09 -16.09 5.31
CA SER A 198 -1.68 -17.03 6.33
C SER A 198 -1.20 -18.31 5.64
N TYR A 199 -0.43 -19.15 6.34
CA TYR A 199 0.00 -20.40 5.72
C TYR A 199 -1.21 -21.30 5.40
N GLU A 200 -2.20 -21.36 6.30
CA GLU A 200 -3.44 -22.13 6.09
C GLU A 200 -4.20 -21.67 4.83
N ALA A 201 -4.26 -20.36 4.57
CA ALA A 201 -4.85 -19.84 3.35
C ALA A 201 -3.96 -20.15 2.12
N ALA A 202 -2.64 -20.01 2.25
CA ALA A 202 -1.68 -20.22 1.17
C ALA A 202 -1.71 -21.67 0.61
N GLU A 203 -2.00 -22.66 1.46
CA GLU A 203 -2.12 -24.07 1.06
C GLU A 203 -3.20 -24.32 0.00
N THR A 204 -4.23 -23.47 -0.06
CA THR A 204 -5.35 -23.59 -1.01
C THR A 204 -5.51 -22.38 -1.93
N ALA A 205 -4.63 -21.39 -1.79
CA ALA A 205 -4.73 -20.13 -2.55
C ALA A 205 -4.39 -20.33 -4.04
N CYS A 206 -3.42 -21.19 -4.38
CA CYS A 206 -3.07 -21.41 -5.78
C CYS A 206 -4.21 -22.10 -6.56
N PRO A 207 -4.42 -21.74 -7.84
CA PRO A 207 -5.50 -22.32 -8.65
C PRO A 207 -5.23 -23.78 -9.02
N ASP A 208 -6.26 -24.49 -9.47
CA ASP A 208 -6.16 -25.89 -9.86
C ASP A 208 -5.01 -26.16 -10.85
N GLY A 209 -4.19 -27.16 -10.54
CA GLY A 209 -2.98 -27.49 -11.31
C GLY A 209 -1.76 -26.64 -10.98
N TRP A 210 -1.90 -25.65 -10.09
CA TRP A 210 -0.82 -24.87 -9.50
C TRP A 210 -0.75 -25.12 -7.99
N ARG A 211 0.40 -24.84 -7.37
CA ARG A 211 0.62 -25.03 -5.94
C ARG A 211 1.73 -24.14 -5.41
N LEU A 212 1.94 -24.13 -4.10
CA LEU A 212 3.15 -23.60 -3.50
C LEU A 212 4.39 -24.40 -3.97
N PRO A 213 5.53 -23.74 -4.19
CA PRO A 213 6.80 -24.41 -4.48
C PRO A 213 7.31 -25.10 -3.21
N THR A 214 7.94 -26.27 -3.38
CA THR A 214 8.65 -26.90 -2.26
C THR A 214 9.97 -26.17 -1.97
N ALA A 215 10.54 -26.42 -0.79
CA ALA A 215 11.88 -25.94 -0.46
C ALA A 215 12.92 -26.39 -1.52
N GLU A 216 12.86 -27.66 -1.95
CA GLU A 216 13.76 -28.21 -2.94
C GLU A 216 13.60 -27.54 -4.32
N GLU A 217 12.37 -27.24 -4.74
CA GLU A 217 12.11 -26.57 -6.01
C GLU A 217 12.58 -25.12 -6.00
N TRP A 218 12.37 -24.42 -4.89
CA TRP A 218 12.92 -23.07 -4.69
C TRP A 218 14.45 -23.09 -4.75
N ASP A 219 15.08 -23.98 -3.98
CA ASP A 219 16.53 -24.06 -3.90
C ASP A 219 17.12 -24.46 -5.26
N ASN A 220 16.50 -25.39 -6.00
CA ASN A 220 16.92 -25.76 -7.35
C ASN A 220 16.75 -24.61 -8.36
N ALA A 221 15.68 -23.82 -8.24
CA ALA A 221 15.43 -22.67 -9.11
C ALA A 221 16.44 -21.53 -8.91
N PHE A 222 16.95 -21.35 -7.68
CA PHE A 222 17.75 -20.17 -7.31
C PHE A 222 19.14 -20.49 -6.71
N LYS A 223 19.62 -21.73 -6.79
CA LYS A 223 20.88 -22.20 -6.18
C LYS A 223 22.11 -21.32 -6.44
N ASP A 224 22.21 -20.73 -7.63
CA ASP A 224 23.34 -19.92 -8.09
C ASP A 224 22.99 -18.41 -8.12
N ALA A 225 21.77 -18.05 -7.74
CA ALA A 225 21.25 -16.70 -7.78
C ALA A 225 21.54 -15.93 -6.49
N LYS A 226 21.67 -14.62 -6.61
CA LYS A 226 21.70 -13.67 -5.49
C LYS A 226 20.37 -12.93 -5.40
N SER A 227 20.10 -12.25 -4.30
CA SER A 227 18.87 -11.47 -4.09
C SER A 227 18.56 -10.53 -5.26
N GLY A 228 19.54 -9.77 -5.74
CA GLY A 228 19.42 -8.87 -6.89
C GLY A 228 19.06 -9.54 -8.22
N ASP A 229 19.33 -10.84 -8.37
CA ASP A 229 18.91 -11.61 -9.55
C ASP A 229 17.42 -11.96 -9.55
N LEU A 230 16.75 -11.85 -8.39
CA LEU A 230 15.31 -12.07 -8.21
C LEU A 230 14.53 -10.75 -8.16
N MET A 231 15.17 -9.66 -7.71
CA MET A 231 14.54 -8.35 -7.56
C MET A 231 14.20 -7.75 -8.92
N ALA A 232 12.97 -7.25 -9.07
CA ALA A 232 12.64 -6.34 -10.16
C ALA A 232 12.92 -4.89 -9.73
N ASP A 233 13.35 -4.08 -10.69
CA ASP A 233 13.62 -2.65 -10.51
C ASP A 233 12.30 -1.88 -10.54
N ILE A 234 11.58 -1.91 -9.42
CA ILE A 234 10.18 -1.49 -9.36
C ILE A 234 10.03 -0.06 -8.83
N THR A 235 9.13 0.70 -9.43
CA THR A 235 8.61 1.96 -8.87
C THR A 235 7.14 1.85 -8.50
N PHE A 236 6.71 2.61 -7.48
CA PHE A 236 5.32 2.78 -7.06
C PHE A 236 4.83 4.19 -7.39
N ASN A 237 3.73 4.27 -8.17
CA ASN A 237 3.15 5.50 -8.71
C ASN A 237 4.21 6.38 -9.40
N ASP A 238 5.04 5.79 -10.26
CA ASP A 238 6.11 6.42 -11.06
C ASP A 238 7.28 7.05 -10.31
N GLU A 239 7.09 7.51 -9.08
CA GLU A 239 8.05 8.38 -8.39
C GLU A 239 8.84 7.68 -7.27
N ASN A 240 8.32 6.57 -6.73
CA ASN A 240 8.89 5.95 -5.55
C ASN A 240 9.58 4.64 -5.91
N GLU A 241 10.90 4.63 -5.97
CA GLU A 241 11.68 3.38 -6.03
C GLU A 241 11.28 2.48 -4.87
N MET A 242 10.96 1.23 -5.19
CA MET A 242 10.46 0.29 -4.20
C MET A 242 11.56 -0.42 -3.43
N TRP A 243 12.77 -0.55 -4.00
CA TRP A 243 13.94 -1.09 -3.31
C TRP A 243 14.91 0.04 -3.01
N GLU A 244 15.40 0.16 -1.77
CA GLU A 244 16.46 1.12 -1.48
C GLU A 244 17.75 0.70 -2.20
N PHE A 245 18.43 1.66 -2.82
CA PHE A 245 19.71 1.39 -3.45
C PHE A 245 20.75 0.93 -2.44
N TRP A 246 21.33 -0.26 -2.66
CA TRP A 246 22.45 -0.75 -1.87
C TRP A 246 23.66 -1.15 -2.74
N PRO A 247 24.89 -0.69 -2.45
CA PRO A 247 26.05 -0.95 -3.31
C PRO A 247 26.40 -2.43 -3.52
N ASP A 248 26.09 -3.27 -2.54
CA ASP A 248 26.42 -4.70 -2.55
C ASP A 248 25.35 -5.55 -3.26
N VAL A 249 24.19 -4.98 -3.57
CA VAL A 249 23.06 -5.64 -4.23
C VAL A 249 22.75 -4.93 -5.53
N LYS A 250 23.19 -5.54 -6.64
CA LYS A 250 22.83 -5.06 -7.97
C LYS A 250 21.53 -5.72 -8.42
N ILE A 251 20.48 -4.93 -8.57
CA ILE A 251 19.21 -5.38 -9.16
C ILE A 251 19.44 -5.69 -10.65
N THR A 252 19.16 -6.93 -11.04
CA THR A 252 19.26 -7.39 -12.43
C THR A 252 18.03 -8.14 -12.91
N ASN A 253 17.23 -8.70 -11.97
CA ASN A 253 16.11 -9.59 -12.27
C ASN A 253 16.46 -10.73 -13.25
N SER A 254 17.71 -11.18 -13.27
CA SER A 254 18.21 -12.13 -14.27
C SER A 254 17.50 -13.49 -14.25
N THR A 255 16.83 -13.83 -13.14
CA THR A 255 15.99 -15.03 -12.99
C THR A 255 14.57 -14.89 -13.53
N LYS A 256 14.11 -13.64 -13.82
CA LYS A 256 12.74 -13.29 -14.19
C LYS A 256 11.69 -13.53 -13.10
N PHE A 257 12.12 -13.69 -11.85
CA PHE A 257 11.23 -13.94 -10.72
C PHE A 257 10.40 -12.71 -10.34
N ASN A 258 10.90 -11.50 -10.61
CA ASN A 258 10.20 -10.24 -10.36
C ASN A 258 9.73 -10.11 -8.91
N ALA A 259 10.65 -10.20 -7.95
CA ALA A 259 10.32 -10.01 -6.55
C ALA A 259 9.91 -8.55 -6.28
N ILE A 260 8.73 -8.40 -5.69
CA ILE A 260 8.13 -7.12 -5.27
C ILE A 260 8.32 -7.01 -3.75
N PRO A 261 8.89 -5.91 -3.20
CA PRO A 261 9.12 -5.73 -1.77
C PRO A 261 7.84 -5.36 -1.02
N ALA A 262 6.87 -6.28 -1.02
CA ALA A 262 5.60 -6.07 -0.34
C ALA A 262 5.72 -6.26 1.19
N GLY A 263 6.85 -6.71 1.72
CA GLY A 263 7.00 -7.02 3.13
C GLY A 263 6.18 -8.23 3.57
N PHE A 264 5.70 -8.19 4.82
CA PHE A 264 4.83 -9.20 5.41
C PHE A 264 3.77 -8.55 6.30
N ALA A 265 2.75 -9.33 6.68
CA ALA A 265 1.66 -8.88 7.53
C ALA A 265 1.59 -9.70 8.83
N ASN A 266 1.03 -9.10 9.87
CA ASN A 266 0.41 -9.85 10.96
C ASN A 266 -1.12 -9.75 10.78
N LEU A 267 -1.72 -10.86 10.38
CA LEU A 267 -3.15 -10.94 10.04
C LEU A 267 -4.06 -10.93 11.27
N MET A 268 -3.53 -11.13 12.48
CA MET A 268 -4.33 -11.03 13.70
C MET A 268 -4.58 -9.58 14.13
N ASP A 269 -3.57 -8.72 14.02
CA ASP A 269 -3.68 -7.30 14.42
C ASP A 269 -3.78 -6.34 13.23
N GLY A 270 -3.66 -6.84 11.99
CA GLY A 270 -3.76 -6.07 10.76
C GLY A 270 -2.56 -5.17 10.50
N THR A 271 -1.40 -5.45 11.10
CA THR A 271 -0.16 -4.68 10.88
C THR A 271 0.61 -5.20 9.67
N PHE A 272 1.35 -4.30 9.01
CA PHE A 272 2.19 -4.58 7.85
C PHE A 272 3.59 -4.06 8.14
N THR A 273 4.63 -4.82 7.78
CA THR A 273 6.02 -4.56 8.16
C THR A 273 6.97 -4.80 6.98
N ASP A 274 8.02 -3.98 6.90
CA ASP A 274 9.11 -4.06 5.91
C ASP A 274 8.64 -4.04 4.44
N ALA A 275 7.49 -3.44 4.15
CA ALA A 275 7.17 -3.04 2.78
C ALA A 275 8.23 -2.04 2.33
N TYR A 276 8.67 -2.14 1.07
CA TYR A 276 9.81 -1.42 0.46
C TYR A 276 11.21 -1.93 0.88
N ASP A 277 11.32 -2.77 1.92
CA ASP A 277 12.63 -3.26 2.39
C ASP A 277 12.81 -4.78 2.15
N ARG A 278 11.70 -5.53 2.06
CA ARG A 278 11.71 -6.99 2.05
C ARG A 278 10.66 -7.58 1.12
N ALA A 279 10.97 -8.67 0.43
CA ALA A 279 9.97 -9.53 -0.20
C ALA A 279 9.94 -10.90 0.48
N VAL A 280 8.76 -11.37 0.86
CA VAL A 280 8.56 -12.58 1.68
C VAL A 280 7.59 -13.54 0.98
N PHE A 281 8.00 -14.81 0.86
CA PHE A 281 7.28 -15.81 0.09
C PHE A 281 7.09 -17.10 0.87
N TRP A 282 5.86 -17.60 0.88
CA TRP A 282 5.58 -18.95 1.34
C TRP A 282 6.17 -20.00 0.40
N ILE A 283 6.68 -21.06 1.00
CA ILE A 283 6.99 -22.34 0.35
C ILE A 283 6.15 -23.42 1.02
N SER A 284 5.86 -24.51 0.32
CA SER A 284 5.11 -25.62 0.90
C SER A 284 5.91 -26.29 2.01
N ASN A 285 5.21 -26.70 3.06
CA ASN A 285 5.76 -27.40 4.20
C ASN A 285 4.88 -28.62 4.51
N ASP A 286 5.52 -29.79 4.62
CA ASP A 286 4.84 -31.04 4.97
C ASP A 286 4.55 -31.15 6.49
N SER A 287 5.18 -30.30 7.31
CA SER A 287 4.93 -30.26 8.76
C SER A 287 3.58 -29.60 9.08
N GLN A 288 2.81 -30.29 9.91
CA GLN A 288 1.50 -29.84 10.40
C GLN A 288 1.58 -29.06 11.73
N ASP A 289 2.75 -29.05 12.38
CA ASP A 289 2.95 -28.42 13.68
C ASP A 289 3.93 -27.24 13.61
N GLY A 290 3.60 -26.17 14.35
CA GLY A 290 4.51 -25.05 14.64
C GLY A 290 4.66 -24.02 13.51
N ASN A 291 5.75 -23.26 13.57
CA ASN A 291 6.06 -22.25 12.57
C ASN A 291 6.42 -22.89 11.22
N VAL A 292 6.03 -22.22 10.14
CA VAL A 292 6.29 -22.67 8.77
C VAL A 292 7.40 -21.85 8.17
N GLU A 293 8.30 -22.52 7.46
CA GLU A 293 9.40 -21.87 6.76
C GLU A 293 8.90 -21.01 5.60
N TYR A 294 9.49 -19.83 5.45
CA TYR A 294 9.32 -18.94 4.31
C TYR A 294 10.69 -18.51 3.77
N ARG A 295 10.71 -18.03 2.54
CA ARG A 295 11.89 -17.43 1.90
C ARG A 295 11.74 -15.91 1.91
N TYR A 296 12.83 -15.20 2.11
CA TYR A 296 12.80 -13.75 1.99
C TYR A 296 14.09 -13.20 1.41
N ILE A 297 13.95 -12.04 0.78
CA ILE A 297 15.04 -11.23 0.25
C ILE A 297 14.94 -9.83 0.85
N VAL A 298 16.09 -9.21 1.05
CA VAL A 298 16.24 -7.83 1.53
C VAL A 298 17.17 -7.08 0.58
N ASP A 299 16.98 -5.77 0.47
CA ASP A 299 17.77 -4.87 -0.38
C ASP A 299 19.25 -4.76 0.01
N ASP A 300 19.57 -4.91 1.29
CA ASP A 300 20.89 -4.61 1.83
C ASP A 300 21.86 -5.80 1.86
N ARG A 301 21.41 -6.98 1.40
CA ARG A 301 22.15 -8.25 1.43
C ARG A 301 21.98 -9.05 0.14
N ALA A 302 23.08 -9.63 -0.34
CA ALA A 302 23.10 -10.41 -1.57
C ALA A 302 22.55 -11.83 -1.42
N GLU A 303 22.41 -12.31 -0.18
CA GLU A 303 21.91 -13.64 0.14
C GLU A 303 20.37 -13.73 0.06
N ILE A 304 19.87 -14.91 -0.28
CA ILE A 304 18.46 -15.28 -0.11
C ILE A 304 18.33 -15.99 1.23
N PHE A 305 17.41 -15.53 2.08
CA PHE A 305 17.28 -16.02 3.45
C PHE A 305 16.06 -16.91 3.61
N SER A 306 16.06 -17.67 4.71
CA SER A 306 14.87 -18.33 5.23
C SER A 306 14.67 -18.04 6.70
N GLN A 307 13.42 -18.09 7.13
CA GLN A 307 12.99 -17.97 8.52
C GLN A 307 11.64 -18.67 8.65
N SER A 308 11.09 -18.75 9.86
CA SER A 308 9.79 -19.35 10.10
C SER A 308 8.78 -18.35 10.67
N GLY A 309 7.51 -18.49 10.29
CA GLY A 309 6.39 -17.65 10.71
C GLY A 309 5.24 -18.50 11.26
N ASP A 310 4.41 -17.90 12.11
CA ASP A 310 3.21 -18.56 12.63
C ASP A 310 2.21 -18.88 11.50
N ARG A 311 1.53 -20.03 11.58
CA ARG A 311 0.65 -20.53 10.51
C ARG A 311 -0.57 -19.66 10.26
N GLN A 312 -1.08 -19.02 11.30
CA GLN A 312 -2.36 -18.32 11.28
C GLN A 312 -2.15 -16.81 11.19
N SER A 313 -1.20 -16.28 11.96
CA SER A 313 -1.02 -14.84 12.09
C SER A 313 -0.01 -14.27 11.10
N PHE A 314 1.01 -15.02 10.67
CA PHE A 314 2.01 -14.48 9.75
C PHE A 314 1.47 -14.49 8.31
N GLY A 315 1.41 -13.32 7.68
CA GLY A 315 0.97 -13.14 6.31
C GLY A 315 2.15 -12.94 5.37
N ALA A 316 2.32 -13.80 4.38
CA ALA A 316 3.34 -13.65 3.34
C ALA A 316 2.74 -13.76 1.93
N SER A 317 3.50 -13.31 0.93
CA SER A 317 3.08 -13.41 -0.47
C SER A 317 3.18 -14.87 -0.96
N VAL A 318 2.38 -15.19 -1.98
CA VAL A 318 2.37 -16.50 -2.63
C VAL A 318 2.83 -16.37 -4.08
N ARG A 319 3.71 -17.28 -4.52
CA ARG A 319 4.12 -17.49 -5.91
C ARG A 319 3.83 -18.93 -6.31
N CYS A 320 2.85 -19.13 -7.17
CA CYS A 320 2.41 -20.47 -7.54
C CYS A 320 3.33 -21.08 -8.61
N VAL A 321 3.51 -22.40 -8.52
CA VAL A 321 4.27 -23.21 -9.49
C VAL A 321 3.48 -24.39 -10.02
N ARG A 322 3.89 -24.89 -11.20
CA ARG A 322 3.45 -26.17 -11.77
C ARG A 322 4.50 -26.81 -12.66
#